data_AF-A0A9P7JDS1-F1
#
_entry.id   AF-A0A9P7JDS1-F1
#
_cell.length_a   1.000
_cell.length_b   1.000
_cell.length_c   1.000
_cell.angle_alpha   90.00
_cell.angle_beta   90.00
_cell.angle_gamma   90.00
#
_symmetry.space_group_name_H-M   'P 1'
#
loop_
_entity.id
_entity.type
_entity.pdbx_description
1 polymer ?
#
loop_
_entity_poly.entity_id
_entity_poly.type
_entity_poly.pdbx_seq_one_letter_code
_entity_poly.pdbx_strand_id
1 'polypeptide(L)' 'QATSGQYNYNPMDDDSSPRVPRRTAMACQFCRGGRKLKCDGSRPSCGNCNRRGYPCVYTPV' A
#
# COMPACT_ATOMS: atom_id res chain seq x y z
N GLN A 1 4.23 -39.02 -31.55
CA GLN A 1 4.18 -37.59 -31.89
C GLN A 1 3.09 -36.96 -31.04
N ALA A 2 3.43 -36.33 -29.92
CA ALA A 2 2.51 -35.51 -29.14
C ALA A 2 3.37 -34.53 -28.34
N THR A 3 3.52 -33.34 -28.89
CA THR A 3 4.46 -32.31 -28.45
C THR A 3 3.93 -31.66 -27.17
N SER A 4 4.80 -31.64 -26.14
CA SER A 4 5.03 -30.52 -25.22
C SER A 4 3.88 -29.51 -25.03
N GLY A 5 3.34 -29.45 -23.81
CA GLY A 5 2.35 -28.49 -23.37
C GLY A 5 2.73 -27.05 -23.72
N GLN A 6 1.84 -26.39 -24.47
CA GLN A 6 1.96 -24.99 -24.83
C GLN A 6 1.21 -24.14 -23.81
N TYR A 7 1.90 -23.73 -22.74
CA TYR A 7 1.43 -22.64 -21.90
C TYR A 7 1.66 -21.33 -22.68
N ASN A 8 0.56 -20.72 -23.12
CA ASN A 8 0.56 -19.43 -23.79
C ASN A 8 0.93 -18.34 -22.76
N TYR A 9 2.17 -17.85 -22.78
CA TYR A 9 2.61 -16.73 -21.94
C TYR A 9 2.48 -15.45 -22.75
N ASN A 10 1.45 -14.66 -22.47
CA ASN A 10 1.23 -13.34 -23.06
C ASN A 10 1.93 -12.27 -22.20
N PRO A 11 3.03 -11.64 -22.64
CA PRO A 11 3.74 -10.62 -21.86
C PRO A 11 3.18 -9.22 -22.20
N MET A 12 1.91 -8.97 -21.88
CA MET A 12 1.23 -7.70 -22.18
C MET A 12 0.23 -7.32 -21.08
N ASP A 13 0.64 -7.37 -19.81
CA ASP A 13 -0.05 -6.66 -18.72
C ASP A 13 0.99 -6.24 -17.66
N ASP A 14 1.69 -5.15 -18.01
CA ASP A 14 2.39 -4.26 -17.08
C ASP A 14 1.48 -3.94 -15.87
N ASP A 15 2.00 -4.08 -14.65
CA ASP A 15 1.32 -3.82 -13.34
C ASP A 15 0.47 -4.95 -12.70
N SER A 16 0.57 -6.22 -13.12
CA SER A 16 -0.07 -7.34 -12.37
C SER A 16 0.84 -7.98 -11.31
N SER A 17 1.56 -7.18 -10.52
CA SER A 17 1.95 -7.64 -9.18
C SER A 17 0.68 -7.58 -8.33
N PRO A 18 0.33 -8.60 -7.51
CA PRO A 18 -0.79 -8.44 -6.60
C PRO A 18 -0.53 -7.15 -5.83
N ARG A 19 -1.41 -6.15 -5.99
CA ARG A 19 -1.40 -4.95 -5.18
C ARG A 19 -1.87 -5.38 -3.80
N VAL A 20 -1.12 -6.27 -3.15
CA VAL A 20 -1.20 -6.48 -1.71
C VAL A 20 -1.00 -5.05 -1.21
N PRO A 21 -2.04 -4.38 -0.67
CA PRO A 21 -1.88 -3.03 -0.20
C PRO A 21 -0.78 -3.17 0.82
N ARG A 22 0.40 -2.63 0.50
CA ARG A 22 1.62 -2.88 1.25
C ARG A 22 1.26 -2.43 2.65
N ARG A 23 0.92 -3.38 3.52
CA ARG A 23 0.27 -3.06 4.79
C ARG A 23 1.25 -2.14 5.44
N THR A 24 0.85 -0.88 5.60
CA THR A 24 1.78 0.09 6.13
C THR A 24 2.15 -0.41 7.52
N ALA A 25 3.39 -0.86 7.66
CA ALA A 25 3.89 -1.50 8.88
C ALA A 25 3.78 -0.54 10.07
N MET A 26 3.66 0.76 9.78
CA MET A 26 3.69 1.85 10.74
C MET A 26 2.66 2.91 10.37
N ALA A 27 1.55 2.95 11.11
CA ALA A 27 0.65 4.11 11.07
C ALA A 27 1.41 5.40 11.48
N CYS A 28 1.01 6.55 10.95
CA CYS A 28 1.60 7.84 11.37
C CYS A 28 1.28 8.14 12.84
N GLN A 29 2.06 9.03 13.46
CA GLN A 29 1.96 9.40 14.87
C GLN A 29 0.56 9.90 15.25
N PHE A 30 -0.08 10.69 14.38
CA PHE A 30 -1.45 11.16 14.56
C PHE A 30 -2.47 10.02 14.58
N CYS A 31 -2.39 9.10 13.62
CA CYS A 31 -3.29 7.95 13.55
C CYS A 31 -3.04 6.93 14.67
N ARG A 32 -1.79 6.82 15.14
CA ARG A 32 -1.38 5.95 16.27
C ARG A 32 -1.88 6.44 17.62
N GLY A 33 -1.58 7.68 17.98
CA GLY A 33 -1.73 8.15 19.37
C GLY A 33 -3.15 8.54 19.77
N GLY A 34 -3.93 9.11 18.85
CA GLY A 34 -5.12 9.84 19.28
C GLY A 34 -6.42 9.04 19.27
N ARG A 35 -6.67 8.21 18.24
CA ARG A 35 -8.05 7.85 17.85
C ARG A 35 -8.22 6.49 17.16
N LYS A 36 -7.22 5.60 17.23
CA LYS A 36 -7.22 4.29 16.54
C LYS A 36 -7.66 4.39 15.07
N LEU A 37 -7.26 5.47 14.39
CA LEU A 37 -7.64 5.69 12.99
C LEU A 37 -6.85 4.74 12.10
N LYS A 38 -7.50 4.16 11.10
CA LYS A 38 -6.81 3.35 10.09
C LYS A 38 -5.94 4.26 9.24
N CYS A 39 -4.63 4.19 9.46
CA CYS A 39 -3.66 4.86 8.62
C CYS A 39 -3.52 4.06 7.32
N ASP A 40 -3.84 4.69 6.19
CA ASP A 40 -3.60 4.15 4.86
C ASP A 40 -2.11 4.16 4.49
N GLY A 41 -1.31 4.96 5.20
CA GLY A 41 0.13 4.95 5.04
C GLY A 41 0.65 5.61 3.77
N SER A 42 -0.21 6.34 3.05
CA SER A 42 0.25 7.13 1.91
C SER A 42 1.26 8.18 2.36
N ARG A 43 2.25 8.42 1.49
CA ARG A 43 3.34 9.38 1.66
C ARG A 43 3.20 10.44 0.55
N PRO A 44 3.44 11.73 0.82
CA PRO A 44 4.02 12.29 2.05
C PRO A 44 3.06 12.42 3.24
N SER A 45 1.73 12.34 3.02
CA SER A 45 0.71 12.43 4.08
C SER A 45 -0.38 11.38 3.87
N CYS A 46 -0.80 10.70 4.93
CA CYS A 46 -1.90 9.73 4.86
C CYS A 46 -3.23 10.42 4.50
N GLY A 47 -4.16 9.71 3.89
CA GLY A 47 -5.46 10.26 3.48
C GLY A 47 -6.24 10.91 4.62
N ASN A 48 -6.14 10.37 5.83
CA ASN A 48 -6.75 10.96 7.03
C ASN A 48 -6.11 12.29 7.45
N CYS A 49 -4.78 12.36 7.46
CA CYS A 49 -4.06 13.58 7.80
C CYS A 49 -4.27 14.65 6.71
N ASN A 50 -4.23 14.25 5.45
CA ASN A 50 -4.47 15.14 4.31
C ASN A 50 -5.87 15.77 4.36
N ARG A 51 -6.92 14.96 4.58
CA ARG A 51 -8.30 15.46 4.67
C ARG A 51 -8.53 16.40 5.85
N ARG A 52 -7.81 16.17 6.95
CA ARG A 52 -7.98 16.95 8.19
C ARG A 52 -6.99 18.12 8.30
N GLY A 53 -6.03 18.23 7.38
CA GLY A 53 -4.97 19.24 7.43
C GLY A 53 -4.01 19.12 8.62
N TYR A 54 -3.88 17.92 9.22
CA TYR A 54 -2.96 17.70 10.34
C TYR A 54 -1.58 17.22 9.87
N PRO A 55 -0.51 17.51 10.64
CA PRO A 55 0.82 17.01 10.33
C PRO A 55 0.85 15.48 10.34
N CYS A 56 1.32 14.91 9.23
CA CYS A 56 1.47 13.46 9.07
C CYS A 56 2.93 13.07 9.24
N VAL A 57 3.30 12.69 10.46
CA VAL A 57 4.68 12.30 10.78
C VAL A 57 4.74 10.80 11.05
N TYR A 58 5.68 10.12 10.41
CA TYR A 58 5.97 8.71 10.66
C TYR A 58 7.30 8.62 11.42
N THR A 59 7.25 8.44 12.74
CA THR A 59 8.44 8.23 13.56
C THR A 59 8.66 6.73 13.82
N PRO A 60 9.87 6.20 13.57
CA PRO A 60 10.25 4.90 14.08
C PRO A 60 10.17 4.91 15.61
N VAL A 61 9.69 3.79 16.17
CA VAL A 61 9.73 3.55 17.62
C VAL A 61 10.99 2.78 17.97
#